data_AF-A0A0B4CMD2-F1
#
_entry.id   AF-A0A0B4CMD2-F1
#
_cell.length_a   1.000
_cell.length_b   1.000
_cell.length_c   1.000
_cell.angle_alpha   90.00
_cell.angle_beta   90.00
_cell.angle_gamma   90.00
#
_symmetry.space_group_name_H-M   'P 1'
#
loop_
_entity.id
_entity.type
_entity.pdbx_description
1 polymer ?
#
loop_
_entity_poly.entity_id
_entity_poly.type
_entity_poly.pdbx_seq_one_letter_code
_entity_poly.pdbx_strand_id
1 'polypeptide(L)'
;MEAPVDWSARLRKLDAAEWAPVVEAASGLPGPRANLRLVAAAAAIAGAREIDALLRSGSEFATMCAAAAIARRAADPQEQARARDLACDGRRRVREGVAIGLQLWGDVEPNAMAEVATMWARDAHPLVQRAAVAAICEPRLLTSPREAARAVAVCATATESLRSLSADRRRDPGVRPLRQTLGYGWSVAVASDPAPGLAAFHALALDDPDVAWIVRENRAKKRLAVLLTPSPPHEHA
;
A
#
# COMPACT_ATOMS: atom_id res chain seq x y z
N MET A 1 14.06 18.87 -23.09
CA MET A 1 13.69 18.04 -21.94
C MET A 1 14.98 17.61 -21.26
N GLU A 2 15.17 18.01 -20.01
CA GLU A 2 16.32 17.57 -19.20
C GLU A 2 16.21 16.05 -18.97
N ALA A 3 17.32 15.33 -19.05
CA ALA A 3 17.34 13.90 -18.81
C ALA A 3 16.84 13.60 -17.37
N PRO A 4 16.03 12.56 -17.15
CA PRO A 4 15.55 12.24 -15.81
C PRO A 4 16.73 11.97 -14.88
N VAL A 5 16.74 12.65 -13.73
CA VAL A 5 17.79 12.50 -12.70
C VAL A 5 17.86 11.06 -12.21
N ASP A 6 19.06 10.45 -12.29
CA ASP A 6 19.34 9.18 -11.63
C ASP A 6 19.59 9.43 -10.12
N TRP A 7 18.53 9.31 -9.35
CA TRP A 7 18.56 9.50 -7.90
C TRP A 7 19.46 8.49 -7.19
N SER A 8 19.53 7.25 -7.66
CA SER A 8 20.37 6.22 -7.04
C SER A 8 21.85 6.56 -7.22
N ALA A 9 22.26 6.96 -8.43
CA ALA A 9 23.63 7.39 -8.68
C ALA A 9 24.01 8.66 -7.90
N ARG A 10 23.06 9.59 -7.73
CA ARG A 10 23.28 10.79 -6.92
C ARG A 10 23.45 10.47 -5.44
N LEU A 11 22.55 9.69 -4.86
CA LEU A 11 22.56 9.34 -3.45
C LEU A 11 23.77 8.48 -3.05
N ARG A 12 24.26 7.60 -3.93
CA ARG A 12 25.48 6.79 -3.68
C ARG A 12 26.76 7.62 -3.52
N LYS A 13 26.78 8.87 -3.98
CA LYS A 13 27.93 9.77 -3.88
C LYS A 13 27.95 10.58 -2.59
N LEU A 14 26.95 10.40 -1.74
CA LEU A 14 26.75 11.16 -0.51
C LEU A 14 27.08 10.31 0.71
N ASP A 15 27.61 10.94 1.73
CA ASP A 15 27.66 10.37 3.07
C ASP A 15 26.25 10.34 3.68
N ALA A 16 26.03 9.40 4.61
CA ALA A 16 24.71 9.20 5.24
C ALA A 16 24.10 10.51 5.82
N ALA A 17 24.93 11.38 6.40
CA ALA A 17 24.48 12.65 6.99
C ALA A 17 23.95 13.65 5.96
N GLU A 18 24.35 13.52 4.69
CA GLU A 18 23.97 14.44 3.60
C GLU A 18 22.66 14.02 2.91
N TRP A 19 22.15 12.81 3.20
CA TRP A 19 20.95 12.29 2.56
C TRP A 19 19.72 13.14 2.86
N ALA A 20 19.45 13.42 4.13
CA ALA A 20 18.27 14.19 4.56
C ALA A 20 18.12 15.54 3.82
N PRO A 21 19.12 16.44 3.82
CA PRO A 21 18.98 17.72 3.12
C PRO A 21 18.80 17.55 1.61
N VAL A 22 19.46 16.56 0.99
CA VAL A 22 19.32 16.31 -0.45
C VAL A 22 17.94 15.77 -0.81
N VAL A 23 17.39 14.82 -0.04
CA VAL A 23 16.08 14.27 -0.36
C VAL A 23 14.97 15.29 -0.13
N GLU A 24 15.11 16.14 0.89
CA GLU A 24 14.15 17.19 1.20
C GLU A 24 14.11 18.26 0.11
N ALA A 25 15.27 18.73 -0.34
CA ALA A 25 15.37 19.70 -1.44
C ALA A 25 14.74 19.19 -2.74
N ALA A 26 14.74 17.87 -2.96
CA ALA A 26 14.16 17.22 -4.13
C ALA A 26 12.78 16.58 -3.89
N SER A 27 12.15 16.88 -2.76
CA SER A 27 10.92 16.20 -2.31
C SER A 27 9.69 16.48 -3.16
N GLY A 28 9.64 17.66 -3.80
CA GLY A 28 8.42 18.19 -4.43
C GLY A 28 7.40 18.76 -3.43
N LEU A 29 7.77 18.88 -2.14
CA LEU A 29 6.91 19.44 -1.08
C LEU A 29 7.19 20.93 -0.86
N PRO A 30 6.19 21.73 -0.45
CA PRO A 30 4.81 21.38 -0.08
C PRO A 30 3.83 21.15 -1.25
N GLY A 31 4.34 20.99 -2.48
CA GLY A 31 3.52 20.71 -3.65
C GLY A 31 2.61 19.46 -3.54
N PRO A 32 1.66 19.30 -4.48
CA PRO A 32 0.61 18.29 -4.38
C PRO A 32 1.12 16.85 -4.56
N ARG A 33 2.35 16.66 -5.05
CA ARG A 33 2.92 15.35 -5.35
C ARG A 33 4.34 15.24 -4.79
N ALA A 34 4.56 14.20 -3.99
CA ALA A 34 5.87 13.80 -3.54
C ALA A 34 6.67 13.17 -4.69
N ASN A 35 8.00 13.29 -4.65
CA ASN A 35 8.89 12.67 -5.63
C ASN A 35 9.04 11.16 -5.36
N LEU A 36 8.10 10.36 -5.84
CA LEU A 36 8.09 8.90 -5.61
C LEU A 36 9.27 8.16 -6.24
N ARG A 37 9.85 8.71 -7.32
CA ARG A 37 11.08 8.15 -7.92
C ARG A 37 12.25 8.22 -6.95
N LEU A 38 12.37 9.33 -6.23
CA LEU A 38 13.39 9.49 -5.20
C LEU A 38 13.12 8.60 -3.97
N VAL A 39 11.86 8.44 -3.56
CA VAL A 39 11.50 7.49 -2.49
C VAL A 39 11.92 6.07 -2.85
N ALA A 40 11.62 5.61 -4.08
CA ALA A 40 12.01 4.29 -4.54
C ALA A 40 13.53 4.13 -4.66
N ALA A 41 14.23 5.15 -5.18
CA ALA A 41 15.69 5.15 -5.25
C ALA A 41 16.33 5.05 -3.84
N ALA A 42 15.88 5.88 -2.90
CA ALA A 42 16.35 5.84 -1.52
C ALA A 42 16.09 4.45 -0.88
N ALA A 43 14.89 3.90 -1.04
CA ALA A 43 14.54 2.58 -0.50
C ALA A 43 15.39 1.44 -1.08
N ALA A 44 15.82 1.55 -2.33
CA ALA A 44 16.62 0.53 -2.99
C ALA A 44 18.05 0.43 -2.44
N ILE A 45 18.64 1.55 -2.01
CA ILE A 45 20.08 1.64 -1.69
C ILE A 45 20.41 2.09 -0.26
N ALA A 46 19.45 2.60 0.51
CA ALA A 46 19.72 3.04 1.88
C ALA A 46 20.15 1.88 2.77
N GLY A 47 21.30 2.03 3.44
CA GLY A 47 21.74 1.18 4.53
C GLY A 47 21.23 1.71 5.88
N ALA A 48 21.64 1.05 6.96
CA ALA A 48 21.23 1.42 8.31
C ALA A 48 21.60 2.88 8.66
N ARG A 49 22.79 3.33 8.25
CA ARG A 49 23.28 4.69 8.54
C ARG A 49 22.43 5.76 7.85
N GLU A 50 22.08 5.54 6.59
CA GLU A 50 21.24 6.44 5.80
C GLU A 50 19.80 6.47 6.33
N ILE A 51 19.24 5.30 6.66
CA ILE A 51 17.93 5.18 7.30
C ILE A 51 17.90 6.00 8.60
N ASP A 52 18.90 5.82 9.46
CA ASP A 52 18.95 6.53 10.74
C ASP A 52 19.13 8.04 10.55
N ALA A 53 19.90 8.47 9.56
CA ALA A 53 20.04 9.89 9.22
C ALA A 53 18.73 10.51 8.73
N LEU A 54 17.99 9.80 7.87
CA LEU A 54 16.68 10.22 7.38
C LEU A 54 15.63 10.30 8.50
N LEU A 55 15.63 9.35 9.44
CA LEU A 55 14.75 9.37 10.60
C LEU A 55 15.09 10.53 11.55
N ARG A 56 16.38 10.77 11.81
CA ARG A 56 16.84 11.84 12.70
C ARG A 56 16.46 13.24 12.23
N SER A 57 16.30 13.47 10.91
CA SER A 57 15.87 14.79 10.43
C SER A 57 14.46 15.15 10.89
N GLY A 58 13.62 14.13 11.16
CA GLY A 58 12.23 14.31 11.59
C GLY A 58 11.29 14.84 10.50
N SER A 59 11.80 15.20 9.33
CA SER A 59 10.97 15.74 8.25
C SER A 59 10.09 14.65 7.65
N GLU A 60 8.90 15.06 7.17
CA GLU A 60 7.92 14.09 6.65
C GLU A 60 8.45 13.32 5.43
N PHE A 61 9.15 13.99 4.49
CA PHE A 61 9.64 13.35 3.28
C PHE A 61 10.85 12.44 3.55
N ALA A 62 11.80 12.88 4.38
CA ALA A 62 12.92 12.02 4.78
C ALA A 62 12.43 10.78 5.54
N THR A 63 11.47 10.96 6.46
CA THR A 63 10.83 9.83 7.16
C THR A 63 10.10 8.89 6.19
N MET A 64 9.44 9.42 5.15
CA MET A 64 8.84 8.60 4.09
C MET A 64 9.88 7.76 3.34
N CYS A 65 11.04 8.33 2.99
CA CYS A 65 12.15 7.58 2.39
C CYS A 65 12.67 6.48 3.32
N ALA A 66 12.86 6.79 4.62
CA ALA A 66 13.27 5.80 5.61
C ALA A 66 12.24 4.68 5.77
N ALA A 67 10.95 5.02 5.85
CA ALA A 67 9.87 4.05 5.96
C ALA A 67 9.81 3.08 4.77
N ALA A 68 10.03 3.60 3.56
CA ALA A 68 10.13 2.75 2.36
C ALA A 68 11.35 1.83 2.39
N ALA A 69 12.52 2.32 2.81
CA ALA A 69 13.73 1.52 2.96
C ALA A 69 13.58 0.40 4.00
N ILE A 70 13.02 0.74 5.17
CA ILE A 70 12.73 -0.19 6.27
C ILE A 70 11.74 -1.27 5.81
N ALA A 71 10.60 -0.86 5.24
CA ALA A 71 9.56 -1.80 4.81
C ALA A 71 10.02 -2.70 3.66
N ARG A 72 10.92 -2.22 2.79
CA ARG A 72 11.52 -3.07 1.74
C ARG A 72 12.38 -4.21 2.32
N ARG A 73 12.86 -4.06 3.56
CA ARG A 73 13.70 -5.03 4.28
C ARG A 73 12.90 -5.87 5.28
N ALA A 74 11.56 -5.85 5.22
CA ALA A 74 10.69 -6.52 6.19
C ALA A 74 10.73 -8.06 6.17
N ALA A 75 11.59 -8.68 5.35
CA ALA A 75 12.00 -10.07 5.53
C ALA A 75 12.75 -10.28 6.86
N ASP A 76 13.47 -9.25 7.31
CA ASP A 76 14.07 -9.20 8.63
C ASP A 76 13.00 -8.84 9.69
N PRO A 77 12.81 -9.64 10.75
CA PRO A 77 11.78 -9.38 11.76
C PRO A 77 11.92 -8.04 12.50
N GLN A 78 13.14 -7.53 12.68
CA GLN A 78 13.38 -6.24 13.31
C GLN A 78 12.94 -5.10 12.38
N GLU A 79 13.28 -5.18 11.09
CA GLU A 79 12.79 -4.23 10.09
C GLU A 79 11.27 -4.33 9.88
N GLN A 80 10.70 -5.53 9.95
CA GLN A 80 9.25 -5.73 9.92
C GLN A 80 8.55 -5.02 11.08
N ALA A 81 9.08 -5.14 12.30
CA ALA A 81 8.54 -4.45 13.48
C ALA A 81 8.63 -2.92 13.32
N ARG A 82 9.78 -2.40 12.86
CA ARG A 82 9.95 -0.97 12.57
C ARG A 82 8.98 -0.48 11.48
N ALA A 83 8.79 -1.27 10.42
CA ALA A 83 7.85 -0.95 9.35
C ALA A 83 6.41 -0.90 9.88
N ARG A 84 6.04 -1.83 10.76
CA ARG A 84 4.73 -1.85 11.43
C ARG A 84 4.51 -0.59 12.24
N ASP A 85 5.49 -0.14 13.02
CA ASP A 85 5.38 1.09 13.80
C ASP A 85 5.22 2.32 12.90
N LEU A 86 6.00 2.41 11.81
CA LEU A 86 5.87 3.48 10.83
C LEU A 86 4.56 3.43 10.03
N ALA A 87 3.93 2.26 9.91
CA ALA A 87 2.61 2.14 9.31
C ALA A 87 1.54 2.87 10.15
N CYS A 88 1.77 2.99 11.46
CA CYS A 88 0.91 3.70 12.41
C CYS A 88 1.24 5.19 12.53
N ASP A 89 2.25 5.72 11.83
CA ASP A 89 2.66 7.12 11.93
C ASP A 89 1.50 8.07 11.58
N GLY A 90 1.36 9.18 12.32
CA GLY A 90 0.30 10.17 12.12
C GLY A 90 0.36 10.85 10.74
N ARG A 91 1.55 10.91 10.12
CA ARG A 91 1.79 11.56 8.83
C ARG A 91 1.45 10.63 7.68
N ARG A 92 0.57 11.09 6.78
CA ARG A 92 0.08 10.29 5.65
C ARG A 92 1.22 9.79 4.76
N ARG A 93 2.22 10.63 4.48
CA ARG A 93 3.31 10.28 3.56
C ARG A 93 4.21 9.19 4.12
N VAL A 94 4.45 9.18 5.43
CA VAL A 94 5.22 8.12 6.09
C VAL A 94 4.55 6.76 5.90
N ARG A 95 3.22 6.70 6.12
CA ARG A 95 2.44 5.48 5.87
C ARG A 95 2.42 5.07 4.40
N GLU A 96 2.50 6.02 3.48
CA GLU A 96 2.64 5.74 2.05
C GLU A 96 4.02 5.17 1.71
N GLY A 97 5.07 5.67 2.37
CA GLY A 97 6.42 5.10 2.31
C GLY A 97 6.44 3.62 2.69
N VAL A 98 5.78 3.22 3.79
CA VAL A 98 5.68 1.80 4.18
C VAL A 98 5.06 0.95 3.07
N ALA A 99 3.94 1.39 2.49
CA ALA A 99 3.29 0.65 1.40
C ALA A 99 4.21 0.54 0.17
N ILE A 100 4.90 1.61 -0.22
CA ILE A 100 5.88 1.60 -1.33
C ILE A 100 7.02 0.63 -1.05
N GLY A 101 7.57 0.64 0.17
CA GLY A 101 8.64 -0.27 0.56
C GLY A 101 8.22 -1.73 0.47
N LEU A 102 7.04 -2.08 0.99
CA LEU A 102 6.47 -3.42 0.83
C LEU A 102 6.28 -3.78 -0.65
N GLN A 103 5.78 -2.87 -1.49
CA GLN A 103 5.62 -3.13 -2.92
C GLN A 103 6.97 -3.38 -3.61
N LEU A 104 8.01 -2.61 -3.26
CA LEU A 104 9.37 -2.82 -3.78
C LEU A 104 10.00 -4.12 -3.31
N TRP A 105 9.64 -4.60 -2.12
CA TRP A 105 10.02 -5.94 -1.68
C TRP A 105 9.26 -7.01 -2.46
N GLY A 106 7.96 -6.81 -2.67
CA GLY A 106 7.12 -7.69 -3.47
C GLY A 106 7.57 -7.85 -4.93
N ASP A 107 8.23 -6.84 -5.51
CA ASP A 107 8.84 -6.95 -6.84
C ASP A 107 9.95 -8.02 -6.90
N VAL A 108 10.58 -8.34 -5.76
CA VAL A 108 11.71 -9.28 -5.66
C VAL A 108 11.29 -10.60 -5.01
N GLU A 109 10.50 -10.53 -3.94
CA GLU A 109 10.03 -11.67 -3.16
C GLU A 109 8.50 -11.62 -2.94
N PRO A 110 7.70 -11.79 -4.01
CA PRO A 110 6.25 -11.60 -3.96
C PRO A 110 5.56 -12.51 -2.94
N ASN A 111 6.07 -13.74 -2.76
CA ASN A 111 5.52 -14.69 -1.80
C ASN A 111 5.69 -14.25 -0.34
N ALA A 112 6.91 -13.85 0.04
CA ALA A 112 7.22 -13.45 1.41
C ALA A 112 6.50 -12.13 1.77
N MET A 113 6.47 -11.17 0.84
CA MET A 113 5.72 -9.94 1.02
C MET A 113 4.21 -10.22 1.20
N ALA A 114 3.63 -11.11 0.39
CA ALA A 114 2.22 -11.44 0.51
C ALA A 114 1.87 -12.17 1.82
N GLU A 115 2.79 -12.93 2.39
CA GLU A 115 2.64 -13.53 3.72
C GLU A 115 2.60 -12.46 4.81
N VAL A 116 3.48 -11.46 4.74
CA VAL A 116 3.43 -10.29 5.64
C VAL A 116 2.15 -9.50 5.48
N ALA A 117 1.70 -9.23 4.24
CA ALA A 117 0.43 -8.56 4.00
C ALA A 117 -0.76 -9.36 4.57
N THR A 118 -0.75 -10.69 4.44
CA THR A 118 -1.78 -11.58 5.02
C THR A 118 -1.80 -11.51 6.54
N MET A 119 -0.62 -11.48 7.17
CA MET A 119 -0.48 -11.30 8.61
C MET A 119 -1.01 -9.92 9.05
N TRP A 120 -0.57 -8.86 8.38
CA TRP A 120 -0.92 -7.47 8.70
C TRP A 120 -2.39 -7.13 8.45
N ALA A 121 -3.06 -7.85 7.54
CA ALA A 121 -4.50 -7.74 7.34
C ALA A 121 -5.31 -8.14 8.60
N ARG A 122 -4.72 -8.91 9.50
CA ARG A 122 -5.29 -9.35 10.79
C ARG A 122 -4.78 -8.54 11.98
N ASP A 123 -3.93 -7.54 11.76
CA ASP A 123 -3.38 -6.72 12.85
C ASP A 123 -4.51 -5.97 13.57
N ALA A 124 -4.40 -5.77 14.88
CA ALA A 124 -5.40 -5.03 15.64
C ALA A 124 -5.51 -3.54 15.22
N HIS A 125 -4.45 -2.98 14.61
CA HIS A 125 -4.38 -1.57 14.25
C HIS A 125 -4.84 -1.32 12.79
N PRO A 126 -5.90 -0.51 12.55
CA PRO A 126 -6.43 -0.26 11.21
C PRO A 126 -5.42 0.28 10.19
N LEU A 127 -4.44 1.08 10.65
CA LEU A 127 -3.39 1.60 9.77
C LEU A 127 -2.40 0.53 9.28
N VAL A 128 -2.17 -0.54 10.05
CA VAL A 128 -1.34 -1.68 9.63
C VAL A 128 -2.09 -2.49 8.57
N GLN A 129 -3.38 -2.76 8.80
CA GLN A 129 -4.26 -3.37 7.79
C GLN A 129 -4.30 -2.53 6.50
N ARG A 130 -4.35 -1.19 6.63
CA ARG A 130 -4.31 -0.27 5.48
C ARG A 130 -3.01 -0.42 4.69
N ALA A 131 -1.87 -0.57 5.36
CA ALA A 131 -0.59 -0.80 4.70
C ALA A 131 -0.58 -2.14 3.94
N ALA A 132 -1.14 -3.20 4.54
CA ALA A 132 -1.30 -4.50 3.88
C ALA A 132 -2.12 -4.40 2.59
N VAL A 133 -3.32 -3.80 2.65
CA VAL A 133 -4.20 -3.65 1.48
C VAL A 133 -3.53 -2.79 0.41
N ALA A 134 -2.92 -1.66 0.80
CA ALA A 134 -2.23 -0.78 -0.15
C ALA A 134 -1.04 -1.46 -0.84
N ALA A 135 -0.29 -2.31 -0.11
CA ALA A 135 0.85 -3.02 -0.65
C ALA A 135 0.44 -4.13 -1.62
N ILE A 136 -0.51 -4.99 -1.23
CA ILE A 136 -0.88 -6.15 -2.05
C ILE A 136 -1.79 -5.79 -3.22
N CYS A 137 -2.58 -4.72 -3.13
CA CYS A 137 -3.41 -4.22 -4.23
C CYS A 137 -2.63 -3.29 -5.18
N GLU A 138 -1.41 -3.68 -5.53
CA GLU A 138 -0.56 -3.01 -6.50
C GLU A 138 -0.56 -3.80 -7.81
N PRO A 139 -1.12 -3.26 -8.91
CA PRO A 139 -1.34 -4.02 -10.15
C PRO A 139 -0.11 -4.78 -10.68
N ARG A 140 1.10 -4.21 -10.57
CA ARG A 140 2.32 -4.89 -11.05
C ARG A 140 2.72 -6.13 -10.26
N LEU A 141 2.15 -6.35 -9.08
CA LEU A 141 2.36 -7.54 -8.24
C LEU A 141 1.30 -8.62 -8.43
N LEU A 142 0.26 -8.34 -9.24
CA LEU A 142 -0.86 -9.25 -9.46
C LEU A 142 -0.75 -9.87 -10.86
N THR A 143 0.27 -10.70 -11.03
CA THR A 143 0.66 -11.30 -12.31
C THR A 143 0.16 -12.73 -12.49
N SER A 144 -0.42 -13.32 -11.44
CA SER A 144 -0.94 -14.68 -11.44
C SER A 144 -2.28 -14.79 -10.67
N PRO A 145 -3.11 -15.81 -10.98
CA PRO A 145 -4.33 -16.10 -10.22
C PRO A 145 -4.07 -16.29 -8.71
N ARG A 146 -2.91 -16.88 -8.35
CA ARG A 146 -2.51 -17.06 -6.95
C ARG A 146 -2.33 -15.73 -6.22
N GLU A 147 -1.71 -14.75 -6.87
CA GLU A 147 -1.50 -13.41 -6.30
C GLU A 147 -2.82 -12.64 -6.20
N ALA A 148 -3.67 -12.73 -7.24
CA ALA A 148 -5.01 -12.15 -7.20
C ALA A 148 -5.85 -12.72 -6.04
N ALA A 149 -5.85 -14.04 -5.85
CA ALA A 149 -6.54 -14.70 -4.74
C ALA A 149 -6.04 -14.22 -3.36
N ARG A 150 -4.72 -14.02 -3.20
CA ARG A 150 -4.15 -13.45 -1.97
C ARG A 150 -4.60 -12.01 -1.73
N ALA A 151 -4.63 -11.18 -2.78
CA ALA A 151 -5.12 -9.81 -2.67
C ALA A 151 -6.60 -9.76 -2.30
N VAL A 152 -7.43 -10.61 -2.90
CA VAL A 152 -8.85 -10.77 -2.54
C VAL A 152 -8.99 -11.20 -1.07
N ALA A 153 -8.21 -12.18 -0.62
CA ALA A 153 -8.24 -12.65 0.77
C ALA A 153 -7.83 -11.57 1.79
N VAL A 154 -6.81 -10.77 1.48
CA VAL A 154 -6.39 -9.61 2.30
C VAL A 154 -7.49 -8.56 2.37
N CYS A 155 -8.10 -8.21 1.23
CA CYS A 155 -9.23 -7.28 1.18
C CYS A 155 -10.42 -7.80 2.00
N ALA A 156 -10.77 -9.07 1.88
CA ALA A 156 -11.85 -9.71 2.64
C ALA A 156 -11.57 -9.67 4.15
N THR A 157 -10.38 -10.06 4.56
CA THR A 157 -9.97 -10.07 5.97
C THR A 157 -10.02 -8.68 6.60
N ALA A 158 -9.51 -7.66 5.91
CA ALA A 158 -9.53 -6.29 6.40
C ALA A 158 -10.94 -5.67 6.37
N THR A 159 -11.78 -6.05 5.39
CA THR A 159 -13.20 -5.63 5.34
C THR A 159 -14.00 -6.22 6.51
N GLU A 160 -13.78 -7.49 6.83
CA GLU A 160 -14.41 -8.15 7.98
C GLU A 160 -13.91 -7.59 9.32
N SER A 161 -12.61 -7.27 9.40
CA SER A 161 -12.04 -6.60 10.57
C SER A 161 -12.68 -5.23 10.80
N LEU A 162 -12.98 -4.49 9.74
CA LEU A 162 -13.71 -3.22 9.82
C LEU A 162 -15.17 -3.41 10.27
N ARG A 163 -15.86 -4.40 9.70
CA ARG A 163 -17.25 -4.73 10.03
C ARG A 163 -17.43 -5.12 11.50
N SER A 164 -16.49 -5.88 12.05
CA SER A 164 -16.50 -6.35 13.44
C SER A 164 -16.14 -5.30 14.49
N LEU A 165 -15.78 -4.07 14.09
CA LEU A 165 -15.52 -2.99 15.03
C LEU A 165 -16.81 -2.53 15.73
N SER A 166 -16.71 -2.34 17.05
CA SER A 166 -17.72 -1.65 17.84
C SER A 166 -17.87 -0.19 17.40
N ALA A 167 -19.03 0.41 17.72
CA ALA A 167 -19.33 1.80 17.35
C ALA A 167 -18.27 2.80 17.82
N ASP A 168 -17.70 2.62 19.02
CA ASP A 168 -16.66 3.49 19.54
C ASP A 168 -15.32 3.32 18.81
N ARG A 169 -14.94 2.07 18.48
CA ARG A 169 -13.70 1.79 17.75
C ARG A 169 -13.75 2.30 16.31
N ARG A 170 -14.93 2.44 15.70
CA ARG A 170 -15.07 3.06 14.35
C ARG A 170 -14.67 4.54 14.31
N ARG A 171 -14.59 5.22 15.45
CA ARG A 171 -14.11 6.61 15.55
C ARG A 171 -12.59 6.72 15.57
N ASP A 172 -11.88 5.60 15.64
CA ASP A 172 -10.42 5.57 15.58
C ASP A 172 -9.94 6.23 14.26
N PRO A 173 -9.01 7.20 14.33
CA PRO A 173 -8.57 7.95 13.15
C PRO A 173 -7.94 7.08 12.06
N GLY A 174 -7.49 5.86 12.39
CA GLY A 174 -6.98 4.88 11.44
C GLY A 174 -8.05 4.19 10.58
N VAL A 175 -9.30 4.19 11.02
CA VAL A 175 -10.41 3.48 10.36
C VAL A 175 -10.75 4.10 9.01
N ARG A 176 -10.86 5.43 8.95
CA ARG A 176 -11.19 6.13 7.69
C ARG A 176 -10.14 5.86 6.59
N PRO A 177 -8.81 5.97 6.84
CA PRO A 177 -7.79 5.58 5.87
C PRO A 177 -7.91 4.13 5.39
N LEU A 178 -8.15 3.17 6.29
CA LEU A 178 -8.36 1.77 5.92
C LEU A 178 -9.55 1.61 4.99
N ARG A 179 -10.71 2.14 5.38
CA ARG A 179 -11.95 2.11 4.60
C ARG A 179 -11.73 2.71 3.21
N GLN A 180 -11.04 3.84 3.10
CA GLN A 180 -10.71 4.47 1.82
C GLN A 180 -9.80 3.61 0.94
N THR A 181 -8.79 2.98 1.53
CA THR A 181 -7.92 2.04 0.81
C THR A 181 -8.70 0.82 0.32
N LEU A 182 -9.61 0.26 1.13
CA LEU A 182 -10.52 -0.82 0.71
C LEU A 182 -11.51 -0.38 -0.39
N GLY A 183 -11.96 0.88 -0.35
CA GLY A 183 -12.78 1.53 -1.39
C GLY A 183 -12.10 1.65 -2.77
N TYR A 184 -10.85 1.22 -2.88
CA TYR A 184 -10.09 1.13 -4.13
C TYR A 184 -9.48 -0.27 -4.35
N GLY A 185 -8.94 -0.88 -3.29
CA GLY A 185 -8.17 -2.13 -3.35
C GLY A 185 -8.95 -3.31 -3.92
N TRP A 186 -10.23 -3.46 -3.56
CA TRP A 186 -11.11 -4.50 -4.12
C TRP A 186 -11.16 -4.46 -5.64
N SER A 187 -11.33 -3.27 -6.25
CA SER A 187 -11.37 -3.13 -7.70
C SER A 187 -10.08 -3.60 -8.37
N VAL A 188 -8.93 -3.42 -7.72
CA VAL A 188 -7.64 -3.88 -8.23
C VAL A 188 -7.53 -5.39 -8.13
N ALA A 189 -7.81 -5.94 -6.94
CA ALA A 189 -7.75 -7.38 -6.68
C ALA A 189 -8.70 -8.17 -7.61
N VAL A 190 -9.94 -7.70 -7.77
CA VAL A 190 -10.94 -8.34 -8.63
C VAL A 190 -10.56 -8.26 -10.11
N ALA A 191 -10.03 -7.12 -10.57
CA ALA A 191 -9.65 -6.98 -11.98
C ALA A 191 -8.50 -7.90 -12.40
N SER A 192 -7.70 -8.39 -11.45
CA SER A 192 -6.58 -9.31 -11.71
C SER A 192 -7.01 -10.77 -11.91
N ASP A 193 -8.13 -11.19 -11.33
CA ASP A 193 -8.75 -12.49 -11.59
C ASP A 193 -10.29 -12.40 -11.43
N PRO A 194 -11.02 -11.99 -12.48
CA PRO A 194 -12.39 -11.53 -12.37
C PRO A 194 -13.39 -12.54 -11.81
N ALA A 195 -13.36 -13.79 -12.26
CA ALA A 195 -14.38 -14.78 -11.88
C ALA A 195 -14.39 -15.07 -10.37
N PRO A 196 -13.28 -15.53 -9.75
CA PRO A 196 -13.24 -15.73 -8.30
C PRO A 196 -13.30 -14.40 -7.53
N GLY A 197 -12.72 -13.32 -8.07
CA GLY A 197 -12.76 -12.01 -7.44
C GLY A 197 -14.18 -11.45 -7.31
N LEU A 198 -14.98 -11.52 -8.37
CA LEU A 198 -16.38 -11.09 -8.36
C LEU A 198 -17.23 -11.93 -7.41
N ALA A 199 -17.00 -13.25 -7.36
CA ALA A 199 -17.70 -14.12 -6.42
C ALA A 199 -17.46 -13.68 -4.97
N ALA A 200 -16.21 -13.41 -4.59
CA ALA A 200 -15.87 -12.91 -3.25
C ALA A 200 -16.43 -11.49 -3.00
N PHE A 201 -16.37 -10.60 -3.99
CA PHE A 201 -16.88 -9.23 -3.86
C PHE A 201 -18.41 -9.18 -3.71
N HIS A 202 -19.14 -10.06 -4.39
CA HIS A 202 -20.60 -10.17 -4.27
C HIS A 202 -21.05 -10.77 -2.93
N ALA A 203 -20.19 -11.54 -2.26
CA ALA A 203 -20.48 -12.13 -0.95
C ALA A 203 -20.36 -11.12 0.22
N LEU A 204 -19.95 -9.87 -0.04
CA LEU A 204 -19.81 -8.85 1.00
C LEU A 204 -21.18 -8.45 1.58
N ALA A 205 -21.27 -8.45 2.92
CA ALA A 205 -22.48 -8.13 3.65
C ALA A 205 -22.77 -6.61 3.61
N LEU A 206 -23.82 -6.22 2.88
CA LEU A 206 -24.18 -4.81 2.63
C LEU A 206 -25.04 -4.17 3.73
N ASP A 207 -25.35 -4.91 4.79
CA ASP A 207 -26.05 -4.42 5.98
C ASP A 207 -25.16 -3.50 6.84
N ASP A 208 -23.85 -3.61 6.70
CA ASP A 208 -22.89 -2.71 7.31
C ASP A 208 -22.64 -1.43 6.47
N PRO A 209 -22.73 -0.22 7.04
CA PRO A 209 -22.59 1.03 6.30
C PRO A 209 -21.19 1.28 5.74
N ASP A 210 -20.14 0.75 6.37
CA ASP A 210 -18.76 0.88 5.87
C ASP A 210 -18.52 -0.08 4.71
N VAL A 211 -19.03 -1.32 4.81
CA VAL A 211 -18.96 -2.31 3.73
C VAL A 211 -19.78 -1.85 2.52
N ALA A 212 -21.01 -1.35 2.73
CA ALA A 212 -21.84 -0.80 1.67
C ALA A 212 -21.15 0.36 0.92
N TRP A 213 -20.44 1.23 1.67
CA TRP A 213 -19.63 2.29 1.06
C TRP A 213 -18.46 1.73 0.26
N ILE A 214 -17.71 0.77 0.81
CA ILE A 214 -16.59 0.11 0.12
C ILE A 214 -17.06 -0.47 -1.21
N VAL A 215 -18.18 -1.18 -1.22
CA VAL A 215 -18.74 -1.79 -2.44
C VAL A 215 -19.12 -0.72 -3.46
N ARG A 216 -19.82 0.35 -3.03
CA ARG A 216 -20.21 1.44 -3.92
C ARG A 216 -18.99 2.13 -4.56
N GLU A 217 -17.98 2.47 -3.78
CA GLU A 217 -16.77 3.13 -4.28
C GLU A 217 -16.01 2.28 -5.30
N ASN A 218 -15.95 0.97 -5.06
CA ASN A 218 -15.30 0.05 -5.99
C ASN A 218 -16.09 -0.13 -7.29
N ARG A 219 -17.43 -0.23 -7.24
CA ARG A 219 -18.29 -0.31 -8.44
C ARG A 219 -18.10 0.88 -9.38
N ALA A 220 -17.79 2.05 -8.84
CA ALA A 220 -17.51 3.25 -9.64
C ALA A 220 -16.13 3.25 -10.31
N LYS A 221 -15.21 2.33 -9.97
CA LYS A 221 -13.89 2.26 -10.60
C LYS A 221 -14.05 1.61 -11.97
N LYS A 222 -13.59 2.30 -13.03
CA LYS A 222 -13.68 1.84 -14.44
C LYS A 222 -13.31 0.37 -14.62
N ARG A 223 -12.23 -0.08 -13.98
CA ARG A 223 -11.74 -1.48 -14.03
C ARG A 223 -12.78 -2.50 -13.56
N LEU A 224 -13.58 -2.18 -12.54
CA LEU A 224 -14.63 -3.06 -12.02
C LEU A 224 -15.97 -2.81 -12.69
N ALA A 225 -16.30 -1.55 -13.01
CA ALA A 225 -17.54 -1.18 -13.69
C ALA A 225 -17.72 -1.94 -15.02
N VAL A 226 -16.64 -2.09 -15.79
CA VAL A 226 -16.65 -2.86 -17.05
C VAL A 226 -17.00 -4.34 -16.79
N LEU A 227 -16.47 -4.95 -15.73
CA LEU A 227 -16.70 -6.36 -15.40
C LEU A 227 -18.11 -6.65 -14.87
N LEU A 228 -18.80 -5.61 -14.37
CA LEU A 228 -20.17 -5.71 -13.85
C LEU A 228 -21.24 -5.46 -14.91
N THR A 229 -20.84 -5.05 -16.12
CA THR A 229 -21.78 -4.90 -17.23
C THR A 229 -22.09 -6.30 -17.78
N PRO A 230 -23.37 -6.68 -17.95
CA PRO A 230 -23.71 -7.94 -18.59
C PRO A 230 -23.12 -7.99 -19.99
N SER A 231 -22.49 -9.10 -20.38
CA SER A 231 -22.15 -9.32 -21.80
C SER A 231 -23.44 -9.31 -22.63
N PRO A 232 -23.45 -8.67 -23.82
CA PRO A 232 -24.61 -8.78 -24.71
C PRO A 232 -24.87 -10.26 -25.02
N PRO A 233 -26.14 -10.68 -25.13
CA PRO A 233 -26.46 -12.06 -25.49
C PRO A 233 -25.80 -12.38 -26.84
N HIS A 234 -25.09 -13.49 -26.91
CA HIS A 234 -24.56 -14.01 -28.17
C HIS A 234 -25.75 -14.35 -29.07
N GLU A 235 -25.98 -13.54 -30.11
CA GLU A 235 -26.84 -13.93 -31.23
C GLU A 235 -26.16 -15.10 -31.94
N HIS A 236 -26.65 -16.31 -31.68
CA HIS A 236 -26.40 -17.46 -32.53
C HIS A 236 -27.24 -17.29 -33.80
N ALA A 237 -26.58 -16.96 -34.90
CA ALA A 237 -27.09 -17.15 -36.26
C ALA A 237 -26.58 -18.48 -36.81
#